data_AF-A0A4Q9MSE6-F1
#
_entry.id   AF-A0A4Q9MSE6-F1
#
_cell.length_a   1.000
_cell.length_b   1.000
_cell.length_c   1.000
_cell.angle_alpha   90.00
_cell.angle_beta   90.00
_cell.angle_gamma   90.00
#
_symmetry.space_group_name_H-M   'P 1'
#
loop_
_entity.id
_entity.type
_entity.pdbx_description
1 polymer ?
#
loop_
_entity_poly.entity_id
_entity_poly.type
_entity_poly.pdbx_seq_one_letter_code
_entity_poly.pdbx_strand_id
1 'polypeptide(L)'
;MRPHLFFTPPGGRAEKRIEHMMGRDNYRCVFTNKPDLGSVRRHVVSVDLQMLHASGGAVDLQVAHIISHSLTADVGGMTRSARDKLQWASSSAAVLDRFAGIEIKSILRNLDVHNPLNAFMTSHDPHFLFDGLDMWLTPSKDGQGNIIANTYRAAIP
;
A
#
# COMPACT_ATOMS: atom_id res chain seq x y z
N MET A 1 28.57 19.25 21.91
CA MET A 1 27.23 19.64 21.42
C MET A 1 26.54 18.39 20.89
N ARG A 2 25.46 17.95 21.54
CA ARG A 2 24.61 16.85 21.05
C ARG A 2 23.46 17.49 20.28
N PRO A 3 23.15 17.10 19.03
CA PRO A 3 21.98 17.63 18.36
C PRO A 3 20.74 17.05 19.04
N HIS A 4 19.89 17.95 19.54
CA HIS A 4 18.55 17.63 20.00
C HIS A 4 17.73 17.14 18.81
N LEU A 5 17.45 15.83 18.78
CA LEU A 5 16.40 15.28 17.92
C LEU A 5 15.06 15.77 18.47
N PHE A 6 14.39 16.62 17.70
CA PHE A 6 13.03 17.06 17.99
C PHE A 6 12.11 15.84 18.01
N PHE A 7 11.63 15.49 19.20
CA PHE A 7 10.50 14.60 19.39
C PHE A 7 9.24 15.41 19.06
N THR A 8 8.70 15.25 17.85
CA THR A 8 7.31 15.62 17.59
C THR A 8 6.43 14.57 18.26
N PRO A 9 5.42 14.93 19.06
CA PRO A 9 4.55 13.96 19.74
C PRO A 9 3.72 13.18 18.70
N PRO A 10 3.49 11.87 18.88
CA PRO A 10 2.69 11.08 17.95
C PRO A 10 1.21 11.43 18.17
N GLY A 11 0.50 11.78 17.11
CA GLY A 11 -0.89 12.20 17.20
C GLY A 11 -1.51 12.72 15.90
N GLY A 12 -0.85 12.52 14.75
CA GLY A 12 -1.38 12.95 13.46
C GLY A 12 -2.47 12.03 12.91
N ARG A 13 -3.41 12.57 12.10
CA ARG A 13 -4.38 11.74 11.35
C ARG A 13 -3.69 10.72 10.45
N ALA A 14 -2.51 11.04 9.91
CA ALA A 14 -1.75 10.14 9.04
C ALA A 14 -1.19 8.92 9.80
N GLU A 15 -0.62 9.13 11.00
CA GLU A 15 -0.10 8.05 11.83
C GLU A 15 -1.20 7.07 12.23
N LYS A 16 -2.38 7.57 12.61
CA LYS A 16 -3.55 6.72 12.90
C LYS A 16 -3.97 5.85 11.72
N ARG A 17 -3.82 6.34 10.49
CA ARG A 17 -4.12 5.56 9.28
C ARG A 17 -3.05 4.50 9.00
N ILE A 18 -1.78 4.86 9.19
CA ILE A 18 -0.66 3.91 9.06
C ILE A 18 -0.81 2.79 10.09
N GLU A 19 -1.13 3.11 11.34
CA GLU A 19 -1.36 2.13 12.40
C GLU A 19 -2.55 1.21 12.09
N HIS A 20 -3.64 1.76 11.54
CA HIS A 20 -4.77 0.95 11.08
C HIS A 20 -4.36 -0.04 9.98
N MET A 21 -3.58 0.40 8.98
CA MET A 21 -3.11 -0.48 7.89
C MET A 21 -2.12 -1.53 8.41
N MET A 22 -1.20 -1.14 9.29
CA MET A 22 -0.28 -2.05 9.96
C MET A 22 -1.04 -3.14 10.73
N GLY A 23 -2.06 -2.78 11.51
CA GLY A 23 -2.89 -3.73 12.23
C GLY A 23 -3.63 -4.69 11.28
N ARG A 24 -4.25 -4.15 10.22
CA ARG A 24 -4.95 -4.95 9.20
C ARG A 24 -4.02 -5.97 8.52
N ASP A 25 -2.82 -5.53 8.15
CA ASP A 25 -1.83 -6.33 7.42
C ASP A 25 -0.91 -7.13 8.36
N ASN A 26 -1.29 -7.26 9.65
CA ASN A 26 -0.54 -7.97 10.69
C ASN A 26 0.94 -7.55 10.81
N TYR A 27 1.21 -6.26 10.57
CA TYR A 27 2.54 -5.66 10.58
C TYR A 27 3.52 -6.38 9.64
N ARG A 28 3.01 -6.87 8.51
CA ARG A 28 3.77 -7.63 7.53
C ARG A 28 3.58 -7.08 6.13
N CYS A 29 4.57 -7.30 5.29
CA CYS A 29 4.44 -7.05 3.85
C CYS A 29 3.40 -8.02 3.28
N VAL A 30 2.40 -7.48 2.58
CA VAL A 30 1.30 -8.30 2.00
C VAL A 30 1.77 -9.27 0.92
N PHE A 31 2.94 -9.02 0.32
CA PHE A 31 3.50 -9.87 -0.74
C PHE A 31 4.50 -10.91 -0.23
N THR A 32 5.39 -10.53 0.68
CA THR A 32 6.49 -11.40 1.14
C THR A 32 6.23 -12.00 2.52
N ASN A 33 5.18 -11.56 3.20
CA ASN A 33 4.85 -11.90 4.60
C ASN A 33 5.96 -11.55 5.62
N LYS A 34 7.00 -10.83 5.19
CA LYS A 34 8.10 -10.40 6.07
C LYS A 34 7.58 -9.37 7.09
N PRO A 35 7.97 -9.49 8.37
CA PRO A 35 7.51 -8.59 9.42
C PRO A 35 8.20 -7.23 9.34
N ASP A 36 7.51 -6.20 9.83
CA ASP A 36 8.04 -4.85 9.97
C ASP A 36 9.19 -4.80 11.00
N LEU A 37 10.34 -4.27 10.58
CA LEU A 37 11.55 -4.20 11.38
C LEU A 37 11.35 -3.36 12.66
N GLY A 38 10.66 -2.22 12.54
CA GLY A 38 10.36 -1.35 13.68
C GLY A 38 9.47 -2.05 14.70
N SER A 39 8.48 -2.80 14.24
CA SER A 39 7.52 -3.52 15.07
C SER A 39 8.11 -4.74 15.75
N VAL A 40 9.04 -5.44 15.09
CA VAL A 40 9.85 -6.50 15.73
C VAL A 40 10.73 -5.91 16.84
N ARG A 41 11.47 -4.82 16.57
CA ARG A 41 12.35 -4.18 17.56
C ARG A 41 11.58 -3.66 18.79
N ARG A 42 10.35 -3.19 18.59
CA ARG A 42 9.46 -2.72 19.67
C ARG A 42 8.67 -3.85 20.34
N HIS A 43 8.87 -5.11 19.95
CA HIS A 43 8.14 -6.28 20.47
C HIS A 43 6.61 -6.20 20.26
N VAL A 44 6.17 -5.46 19.25
CA VAL A 44 4.75 -5.44 18.82
C VAL A 44 4.42 -6.73 18.06
N VAL A 45 5.39 -7.27 17.30
CA VAL A 45 5.26 -8.54 16.58
C VAL A 45 6.24 -9.54 17.18
N SER A 46 5.71 -10.67 17.64
CA SER A 46 6.54 -11.82 18.03
C SER A 46 6.97 -12.59 16.78
N VAL A 47 8.26 -12.91 16.69
CA VAL A 47 8.84 -13.64 15.57
C VAL A 47 9.77 -14.72 16.10
N ASP A 48 9.73 -15.89 15.48
CA ASP A 48 10.75 -16.90 15.68
C ASP A 48 12.03 -16.46 14.93
N LEU A 49 13.17 -16.41 15.64
CA LEU A 49 14.42 -15.90 15.09
C LEU A 49 15.01 -16.78 13.99
N GLN A 50 14.80 -18.11 14.05
CA GLN A 50 15.25 -19.01 12.99
C GLN A 50 14.43 -18.79 11.71
N MET A 51 13.11 -18.72 11.84
CA MET A 51 12.20 -18.42 10.72
C MET A 51 12.46 -17.02 10.14
N LEU A 52 12.78 -16.05 10.99
CA LEU A 52 13.13 -14.70 10.55
C LEU A 52 14.41 -14.70 9.71
N HIS A 53 15.46 -15.38 10.15
CA HIS A 53 16.68 -15.50 9.35
C HIS A 53 16.44 -16.28 8.04
N ALA A 54 15.68 -17.38 8.09
CA ALA A 54 15.36 -18.18 6.91
C ALA A 54 14.56 -17.40 5.84
N SER A 55 13.70 -16.46 6.27
CA SER A 55 12.95 -15.57 5.37
C SER A 55 13.74 -14.35 4.88
N GLY A 56 15.02 -14.22 5.26
CA GLY A 56 15.86 -13.07 4.89
C GLY A 56 15.55 -11.81 5.68
N GLY A 57 15.09 -11.95 6.92
CA GLY A 57 14.98 -10.87 7.89
C GLY A 57 13.64 -10.11 7.89
N ALA A 58 13.55 -9.16 8.82
CA ALA A 58 12.50 -8.15 8.86
C ALA A 58 12.81 -7.03 7.85
N VAL A 59 11.78 -6.28 7.44
CA VAL A 59 11.85 -5.23 6.42
C VAL A 59 11.24 -3.94 6.93
N ASP A 60 11.64 -2.80 6.38
CA ASP A 60 10.90 -1.55 6.60
C ASP A 60 9.67 -1.54 5.70
N LEU A 61 8.48 -1.44 6.30
CA LEU A 61 7.24 -1.36 5.53
C LEU A 61 6.94 0.07 5.08
N GLN A 62 6.34 0.15 3.91
CA GLN A 62 5.89 1.35 3.23
C GLN A 62 4.41 1.22 2.88
N VAL A 63 3.74 2.36 2.76
CA VAL A 63 2.36 2.42 2.29
C VAL A 63 2.37 2.51 0.76
N ALA A 64 1.78 1.54 0.09
CA ALA A 64 1.47 1.60 -1.33
C ALA A 64 -0.03 1.84 -1.52
N HIS A 65 -0.40 2.73 -2.45
CA HIS A 65 -1.80 2.99 -2.78
C HIS A 65 -2.21 2.13 -3.98
N ILE A 66 -3.38 1.50 -3.90
CA ILE A 66 -3.96 0.71 -5.00
C ILE A 66 -4.36 1.64 -6.14
N ILE A 67 -5.08 2.71 -5.82
CA ILE A 67 -5.43 3.78 -6.75
C ILE A 67 -4.53 4.97 -6.41
N SER A 68 -3.65 5.31 -7.35
CA SER A 68 -2.72 6.43 -7.19
C SER A 68 -3.45 7.75 -6.93
N HIS A 69 -2.94 8.55 -6.01
CA HIS A 69 -3.43 9.91 -5.74
C HIS A 69 -3.50 10.77 -7.00
N SER A 70 -2.61 10.53 -7.96
CA SER A 70 -2.57 11.25 -9.25
C SER A 70 -3.85 11.07 -10.07
N LEU A 71 -4.61 9.98 -9.87
CA LEU A 71 -5.90 9.74 -10.51
C LEU A 71 -7.03 10.63 -9.98
N THR A 72 -6.82 11.24 -8.81
CA THR A 72 -7.86 11.90 -8.01
C THR A 72 -7.61 13.38 -7.73
N ALA A 73 -6.37 13.84 -7.97
CA ALA A 73 -5.98 15.21 -7.70
C ALA A 73 -6.26 16.13 -8.89
N ASP A 74 -6.87 17.29 -8.64
CA ASP A 74 -7.01 18.36 -9.62
C ASP A 74 -5.64 19.02 -9.85
N VAL A 75 -5.25 19.15 -11.11
CA VAL A 75 -3.84 19.27 -11.51
C VAL A 75 -3.43 20.73 -11.64
N GLY A 76 -3.45 21.46 -10.54
CA GLY A 76 -2.87 22.81 -10.46
C GLY A 76 -1.38 22.77 -10.08
N GLY A 77 -0.49 23.24 -10.96
CA GLY A 77 0.89 23.62 -10.58
C GLY A 77 1.92 22.49 -10.38
N MET A 78 1.83 21.37 -11.12
CA MET A 78 2.68 20.20 -10.90
C MET A 78 4.14 20.30 -11.38
N THR A 79 5.04 19.71 -10.58
CA THR A 79 6.43 19.36 -10.94
C THR A 79 6.48 18.22 -11.98
N ARG A 80 7.63 18.02 -12.64
CA ARG A 80 7.78 17.03 -13.73
C ARG A 80 7.41 15.59 -13.30
N SER A 81 7.86 15.15 -12.13
CA SER A 81 7.55 13.82 -11.60
C SER A 81 6.05 13.63 -11.32
N ALA A 82 5.37 14.69 -10.88
CA ALA A 82 3.94 14.64 -10.62
C ALA A 82 3.13 14.54 -11.94
N ARG A 83 3.63 15.17 -13.02
CA ARG A 83 3.08 15.06 -14.37
C ARG A 83 3.21 13.65 -14.95
N ASP A 84 4.36 13.02 -14.78
CA ASP A 84 4.59 11.66 -15.27
C ASP A 84 3.68 10.64 -14.55
N LYS A 85 3.50 10.80 -13.23
CA LYS A 85 2.56 9.97 -12.44
C LYS A 85 1.10 10.20 -12.84
N LEU A 86 0.72 11.43 -13.14
CA LEU A 86 -0.62 11.76 -13.64
C LEU A 86 -0.88 11.20 -15.05
N GLN A 87 0.12 11.19 -15.92
CA GLN A 87 0.00 10.65 -17.27
C GLN A 87 -0.19 9.13 -17.24
N TRP A 88 0.59 8.42 -16.40
CA TRP A 88 0.41 6.98 -16.16
C TRP A 88 -0.98 6.68 -15.58
N ALA A 89 -1.38 7.41 -14.53
CA ALA A 89 -2.70 7.34 -13.93
C ALA A 89 -3.82 7.50 -14.98
N SER A 90 -3.76 8.57 -15.77
CA SER A 90 -4.75 8.85 -16.82
C SER A 90 -4.82 7.74 -17.87
N SER A 91 -3.68 7.11 -18.22
CA SER A 91 -3.66 5.98 -19.14
C SER A 91 -4.29 4.72 -18.54
N SER A 92 -4.00 4.38 -17.28
CA SER A 92 -4.61 3.23 -16.59
C SER A 92 -6.12 3.41 -16.40
N ALA A 93 -6.56 4.64 -16.06
CA ALA A 93 -7.97 4.97 -15.99
C ALA A 93 -8.67 4.86 -17.36
N ALA A 94 -8.04 5.34 -18.43
CA ALA A 94 -8.58 5.23 -19.78
C ALA A 94 -8.66 3.77 -20.28
N VAL A 95 -7.71 2.92 -19.88
CA VAL A 95 -7.75 1.47 -20.19
C VAL A 95 -8.94 0.81 -19.50
N LEU A 96 -9.13 1.04 -18.21
CA LEU A 96 -10.25 0.47 -17.46
C LEU A 96 -11.62 0.99 -17.93
N ASP A 97 -11.70 2.27 -18.30
CA ASP A 97 -12.91 2.88 -18.88
C ASP A 97 -13.25 2.27 -20.25
N ARG A 98 -12.25 2.14 -21.14
CA ARG A 98 -12.46 1.62 -22.50
C ARG A 98 -12.60 0.11 -22.60
N PHE A 99 -11.90 -0.66 -21.76
CA PHE A 99 -11.91 -2.12 -21.85
C PHE A 99 -12.88 -2.79 -20.89
N ALA A 100 -13.11 -2.23 -19.70
CA ALA A 100 -14.00 -2.82 -18.71
C ALA A 100 -15.38 -2.12 -18.64
N GLY A 101 -15.57 -1.02 -19.37
CA GLY A 101 -16.79 -0.21 -19.30
C GLY A 101 -17.00 0.43 -17.93
N ILE A 102 -15.92 0.56 -17.15
CA ILE A 102 -15.96 1.08 -15.78
C ILE A 102 -15.68 2.57 -15.85
N GLU A 103 -16.71 3.40 -15.66
CA GLU A 103 -16.56 4.85 -15.60
C GLU A 103 -15.80 5.25 -14.33
N ILE A 104 -14.48 5.19 -14.39
CA ILE A 104 -13.60 5.39 -13.25
C ILE A 104 -13.80 6.75 -12.59
N LYS A 105 -14.18 7.78 -13.35
CA LYS A 105 -14.44 9.10 -12.78
C LYS A 105 -15.61 9.09 -11.78
N SER A 106 -16.63 8.25 -11.95
CA SER A 106 -17.74 8.17 -10.99
C SER A 106 -17.32 7.42 -9.71
N ILE A 107 -16.45 6.41 -9.84
CA ILE A 107 -15.87 5.64 -8.72
C ILE A 107 -14.86 6.49 -7.93
N LEU A 108 -14.05 7.29 -8.63
CA LEU A 108 -12.95 8.06 -8.02
C LEU A 108 -13.39 9.37 -7.37
N ARG A 109 -14.51 9.98 -7.82
CA ARG A 109 -15.01 11.25 -7.26
C ARG A 109 -15.30 11.22 -5.77
N ASN A 110 -15.62 10.04 -5.23
CA ASN A 110 -15.91 9.83 -3.81
C ASN A 110 -14.84 9.01 -3.09
N LEU A 111 -13.72 8.71 -3.77
CA LEU A 111 -12.67 7.89 -3.18
C LEU A 111 -11.82 8.78 -2.25
N ASP A 112 -11.96 8.61 -0.94
CA ASP A 112 -10.93 9.10 -0.02
C ASP A 112 -9.65 8.32 -0.35
N VAL A 113 -8.73 8.96 -1.07
CA VAL A 113 -7.44 8.37 -1.46
C VAL A 113 -6.57 7.99 -0.29
N HIS A 114 -6.80 8.62 0.86
CA HIS A 114 -6.17 8.27 2.11
C HIS A 114 -7.01 7.26 2.92
N ASN A 115 -8.06 6.68 2.34
CA ASN A 115 -8.79 5.58 2.96
C ASN A 115 -7.83 4.39 3.08
N PRO A 116 -7.66 3.81 4.29
CA PRO A 116 -6.87 2.60 4.48
C PRO A 116 -7.25 1.46 3.52
N LEU A 117 -8.50 1.40 3.03
CA LEU A 117 -8.93 0.42 2.01
C LEU A 117 -8.29 0.61 0.63
N ASN A 118 -7.79 1.82 0.32
CA ASN A 118 -7.09 2.14 -0.92
C ASN A 118 -5.56 1.96 -0.79
N ALA A 119 -5.08 1.38 0.30
CA ALA A 119 -3.64 1.24 0.52
C ALA A 119 -3.31 -0.04 1.28
N PHE A 120 -2.06 -0.49 1.16
CA PHE A 120 -1.54 -1.65 1.86
C PHE A 120 -0.08 -1.50 2.28
N MET A 121 0.32 -2.30 3.26
CA MET A 121 1.69 -2.33 3.75
C MET A 121 2.55 -3.27 2.92
N THR A 122 3.66 -2.75 2.40
CA THR A 122 4.57 -3.51 1.53
C THR A 122 6.02 -3.16 1.79
N SER A 123 6.95 -4.04 1.42
CA SER A 123 8.38 -3.73 1.39
C SER A 123 8.74 -3.00 0.09
N HIS A 124 9.96 -2.48 0.00
CA HIS A 124 10.41 -1.68 -1.13
C HIS A 124 10.26 -2.37 -2.50
N ASP A 125 10.80 -3.59 -2.68
CA ASP A 125 10.81 -4.22 -4.01
C ASP A 125 9.39 -4.54 -4.52
N PRO A 126 8.48 -5.16 -3.73
CA PRO A 126 7.11 -5.37 -4.18
C PRO A 126 6.33 -4.07 -4.38
N HIS A 127 6.66 -2.98 -3.66
CA HIS A 127 6.08 -1.66 -3.96
C HIS A 127 6.45 -1.21 -5.37
N PHE A 128 7.74 -1.31 -5.72
CA PHE A 128 8.23 -0.94 -7.04
C PHE A 128 7.58 -1.77 -8.15
N LEU A 129 7.48 -3.10 -7.96
CA LEU A 129 6.85 -4.00 -8.93
C LEU A 129 5.34 -3.75 -9.05
N PHE A 130 4.66 -3.45 -7.95
CA PHE A 130 3.22 -3.14 -7.96
C PHE A 130 2.94 -1.83 -8.72
N ASP A 131 3.72 -0.79 -8.45
CA ASP A 131 3.62 0.49 -9.18
C ASP A 131 3.92 0.32 -10.68
N GLY A 132 4.82 -0.61 -11.02
CA GLY A 132 5.16 -1.01 -12.39
C GLY A 132 4.14 -1.89 -13.10
N LEU A 133 3.10 -2.37 -12.40
CA LEU A 133 2.14 -3.38 -12.88
C LEU A 133 2.75 -4.75 -13.18
N ASP A 134 3.94 -5.03 -12.66
CA ASP A 134 4.62 -6.33 -12.78
C ASP A 134 4.09 -7.35 -11.75
N MET A 135 3.30 -6.89 -10.78
CA MET A 135 2.57 -7.73 -9.83
C MET A 135 1.22 -7.12 -9.47
N TRP A 136 0.28 -7.94 -9.02
CA TRP A 136 -1.05 -7.48 -8.61
C TRP A 136 -1.62 -8.29 -7.45
N LEU A 137 -2.64 -7.71 -6.82
CA LEU A 137 -3.43 -8.36 -5.78
C LEU A 137 -4.67 -8.98 -6.41
N THR A 138 -5.03 -10.18 -5.94
CA THR A 138 -6.29 -10.84 -6.29
C THR A 138 -7.21 -10.89 -5.08
N PRO A 139 -8.54 -10.72 -5.24
CA PRO A 139 -9.46 -10.85 -4.11
C PRO A 139 -9.40 -12.25 -3.50
N SER A 140 -9.38 -12.34 -2.17
CA SER A 140 -9.50 -13.64 -1.51
C SER A 140 -10.91 -14.18 -1.66
N LYS A 141 -11.03 -15.51 -1.71
CA LYS A 141 -12.31 -16.22 -1.76
C LYS A 141 -12.50 -17.12 -0.55
N ASP A 142 -13.75 -17.30 -0.12
CA ASP A 142 -14.13 -18.27 0.90
C ASP A 142 -14.14 -19.71 0.32
N GLY A 143 -14.50 -20.69 1.15
CA GLY A 143 -14.58 -22.10 0.72
C GLY A 143 -15.65 -22.37 -0.35
N GLN A 144 -16.55 -21.41 -0.60
CA GLN A 144 -17.62 -21.45 -1.58
C GLN A 144 -17.30 -20.61 -2.83
N GLY A 145 -16.13 -19.96 -2.88
CA GLY A 145 -15.70 -19.13 -4.00
C GLY A 145 -16.20 -17.69 -3.98
N ASN A 146 -16.91 -17.25 -2.93
CA ASN A 146 -17.36 -15.87 -2.79
C ASN A 146 -16.20 -14.97 -2.37
N ILE A 147 -16.20 -13.73 -2.86
CA ILE A 147 -15.19 -12.73 -2.49
C ILE A 147 -15.35 -12.37 -1.01
N ILE A 148 -14.24 -12.48 -0.25
CA ILE A 148 -14.16 -11.99 1.11
C ILE A 148 -13.77 -10.50 1.04
N ALA A 149 -14.69 -9.63 1.42
CA ALA A 149 -14.48 -8.19 1.37
C ALA A 149 -13.21 -7.77 2.13
N ASN A 150 -12.48 -6.77 1.57
CA ASN A 150 -11.28 -6.18 2.17
C ASN A 150 -10.12 -7.15 2.42
N THR A 151 -10.08 -8.27 1.68
CA THR A 151 -8.98 -9.23 1.76
C THR A 151 -8.45 -9.56 0.38
N TYR A 152 -7.15 -9.82 0.31
CA TYR A 152 -6.44 -10.05 -0.95
C TYR A 152 -5.34 -11.08 -0.77
N ARG A 153 -4.94 -11.71 -1.88
CA ARG A 153 -3.75 -12.55 -1.99
C ARG A 153 -2.84 -11.97 -3.05
N ALA A 154 -1.54 -11.96 -2.73
CA ALA A 154 -0.50 -11.72 -3.70
C ALA A 154 -0.55 -12.79 -4.79
N ALA A 155 -0.64 -12.35 -6.05
CA ALA A 155 -0.36 -13.19 -7.20
C ALA A 155 1.01 -12.78 -7.74
N ILE A 156 1.90 -13.75 -7.90
CA ILE A 156 3.16 -13.61 -8.64
C ILE A 156 2.92 -14.35 -9.97
N PRO A 157 3.31 -13.79 -11.13
CA PRO A 157 3.23 -14.48 -12.41
C PRO A 157 3.84 -15.89 -12.39
#